data_AF-A0A4Q3FV11-F1
#
_entry.id   AF-A0A4Q3FV11-F1
#
_cell.length_a   1.000
_cell.length_b   1.000
_cell.length_c   1.000
_cell.angle_alpha   90.00
_cell.angle_beta   90.00
_cell.angle_gamma   90.00
#
_symmetry.space_group_name_H-M   'P 1'
#
loop_
_entity.id
_entity.type
_entity.pdbx_description
1 polymer ?
#
loop_
_entity_poly.entity_id
_entity_poly.type
_entity_poly.pdbx_seq_one_letter_code
_entity_poly.pdbx_strand_id
1 'polypeptide(L)'
;MLRLAPIAALLLAASPALAQSEPVGKTVEVNGMDLYYEVSGVGDPIVVLHGAYMNIPTMGDIIPALAASHTVYAIEFQGHGRTEDIDRPITYPNLADDVADFMDAVGLAKADIFGYSMGAAAGLWLAIDHPEKVDQLVAASVSYDMAGSQPAFLEMIPTMVPEMFIGSPMEDAWKEYAPNPDGFRPFVERMIALEHEPLAWGDEV
;
A
#
# COMPACT_ATOMS: atom_id res chain seq x y z
N MET A 1 -2.61 -56.60 43.24
CA MET A 1 -2.19 -56.41 41.82
C MET A 1 -2.56 -54.99 41.41
N LEU A 2 -1.68 -54.01 41.63
CA LEU A 2 -1.87 -52.62 41.20
C LEU A 2 -1.24 -52.46 39.81
N ARG A 3 -2.02 -52.09 38.80
CA ARG A 3 -1.53 -51.74 37.46
C ARG A 3 -1.31 -50.23 37.40
N LEU A 4 -0.05 -49.80 37.34
CA LEU A 4 0.32 -48.43 36.95
C LEU A 4 0.21 -48.32 35.42
N ALA A 5 -0.53 -47.32 34.94
CA ALA A 5 -0.50 -46.88 33.55
C ALA A 5 0.47 -45.68 33.43
N PRO A 6 1.32 -45.60 32.39
CA PRO A 6 2.18 -44.43 32.20
C PRO A 6 1.39 -43.31 31.51
N ILE A 7 1.41 -42.11 32.09
CA ILE A 7 0.97 -40.89 31.43
C ILE A 7 2.09 -40.46 30.47
N ALA A 8 1.85 -40.56 29.18
CA ALA A 8 2.73 -40.00 28.16
C ALA A 8 2.53 -38.48 28.12
N ALA A 9 3.55 -37.72 28.54
CA ALA A 9 3.58 -36.28 28.36
C ALA A 9 3.89 -35.96 26.89
N LEU A 10 2.93 -35.36 26.18
CA LEU A 10 3.16 -34.79 24.85
C LEU A 10 3.92 -33.46 25.05
N LEU A 11 5.20 -33.44 24.69
CA LEU A 11 5.97 -32.22 24.48
C LEU A 11 5.56 -31.63 23.13
N LEU A 12 4.76 -30.55 23.13
CA LEU A 12 4.64 -29.68 21.96
C LEU A 12 5.97 -28.95 21.78
N ALA A 13 6.76 -29.38 20.80
CA ALA A 13 7.88 -28.60 20.32
C ALA A 13 7.32 -27.42 19.51
N ALA A 14 7.44 -26.20 20.04
CA ALA A 14 7.32 -25.00 19.22
C ALA A 14 8.51 -24.96 18.27
N SER A 15 8.27 -25.20 16.98
CA SER A 15 9.30 -24.98 15.97
C SER A 15 9.60 -23.48 15.88
N PRO A 16 10.87 -23.05 15.95
CA PRO A 16 11.19 -21.69 15.58
C PRO A 16 10.84 -21.54 14.10
N ALA A 17 9.95 -20.60 13.78
CA ALA A 17 9.72 -20.19 12.40
C ALA A 17 11.08 -19.75 11.83
N LEU A 18 11.67 -20.58 10.97
CA LEU A 18 12.81 -20.17 10.17
C LEU A 18 12.33 -19.00 9.31
N ALA A 19 13.00 -17.86 9.42
CA ALA A 19 12.74 -16.70 8.58
C ALA A 19 12.74 -17.16 7.11
N GLN A 20 11.59 -17.03 6.44
CA GLN A 20 11.50 -17.27 5.02
C GLN A 20 12.39 -16.23 4.32
N SER A 21 13.25 -16.69 3.41
CA SER A 21 14.28 -15.88 2.76
C SER A 21 13.76 -14.94 1.67
N GLU A 22 12.47 -15.02 1.37
CA GLU A 22 11.75 -14.13 0.45
C GLU A 22 10.39 -13.84 1.12
N PRO A 23 9.92 -12.59 1.19
CA PRO A 23 8.56 -12.31 1.64
C PRO A 23 7.59 -13.00 0.67
N VAL A 24 6.90 -14.05 1.12
CA VAL A 24 5.73 -14.54 0.39
C VAL A 24 4.60 -13.58 0.71
N GLY A 25 4.39 -12.59 -0.15
CA GLY A 25 3.27 -11.68 0.00
C GLY A 25 1.93 -12.41 -0.01
N LYS A 26 0.96 -11.79 0.63
CA LYS A 26 -0.40 -12.28 0.84
C LYS A 26 -1.37 -11.39 0.09
N THR A 27 -2.56 -11.91 -0.16
CA THR A 27 -3.69 -11.12 -0.64
C THR A 27 -4.80 -11.10 0.40
N VAL A 28 -5.60 -10.04 0.37
CA VAL A 28 -6.82 -9.92 1.17
C VAL A 28 -7.89 -9.19 0.35
N GLU A 29 -9.14 -9.64 0.47
CA GLU A 29 -10.26 -9.00 -0.22
C GLU A 29 -10.56 -7.64 0.43
N VAL A 30 -10.49 -6.57 -0.37
CA VAL A 30 -10.77 -5.19 0.02
C VAL A 30 -11.57 -4.55 -1.11
N ASN A 31 -12.75 -3.99 -0.84
CA ASN A 31 -13.53 -3.21 -1.83
C ASN A 31 -13.68 -3.84 -3.23
N GLY A 32 -13.78 -5.17 -3.30
CA GLY A 32 -13.95 -5.91 -4.54
C GLY A 32 -12.65 -6.18 -5.32
N MET A 33 -11.48 -5.98 -4.71
CA MET A 33 -10.17 -6.33 -5.24
C MET A 33 -9.40 -7.25 -4.27
N ASP A 34 -8.56 -8.12 -4.83
CA ASP A 34 -7.54 -8.87 -4.06
C ASP A 34 -6.32 -7.97 -3.86
N LEU A 35 -6.27 -7.27 -2.73
CA LEU A 35 -5.18 -6.35 -2.38
C LEU A 35 -3.96 -7.14 -1.92
N TYR A 36 -2.84 -6.95 -2.60
CA TYR A 36 -1.56 -7.57 -2.28
C TYR A 36 -0.81 -6.79 -1.19
N TYR A 37 -0.18 -7.52 -0.27
CA TYR A 37 0.67 -6.93 0.75
C TYR A 37 1.77 -7.89 1.22
N GLU A 38 2.84 -7.34 1.75
CA GLU A 38 3.91 -8.06 2.42
C GLU A 38 4.02 -7.66 3.89
N VAL A 39 4.41 -8.60 4.74
CA VAL A 39 4.65 -8.35 6.17
C VAL A 39 6.10 -8.67 6.51
N SER A 40 6.78 -7.73 7.15
CA SER A 40 8.18 -7.90 7.57
C SER A 40 8.45 -7.22 8.91
N GLY A 41 9.51 -7.63 9.60
CA GLY A 41 9.89 -7.06 10.90
C GLY A 41 9.02 -7.54 12.06
N VAL A 42 9.31 -6.99 13.25
CA VAL A 42 8.60 -7.25 14.51
C VAL A 42 8.62 -5.97 15.35
N GLY A 43 7.47 -5.58 15.87
CA GLY A 43 7.31 -4.37 16.69
C GLY A 43 5.91 -3.78 16.55
N ASP A 44 5.78 -2.50 16.86
CA ASP A 44 4.53 -1.75 16.63
C ASP A 44 4.19 -1.72 15.12
N PRO A 45 2.90 -1.77 14.74
CA PRO A 45 2.51 -1.90 13.34
C PRO A 45 2.69 -0.58 12.57
N ILE A 46 3.25 -0.67 11.37
CA ILE A 46 3.32 0.44 10.42
C ILE A 46 2.83 -0.01 9.03
N VAL A 47 1.94 0.78 8.41
CA VAL A 47 1.50 0.56 7.03
C VAL A 47 2.31 1.44 6.09
N VAL A 48 2.88 0.85 5.04
CA VAL A 48 3.69 1.54 4.03
C VAL A 48 2.91 1.68 2.73
N LEU A 49 2.72 2.93 2.31
CA LEU A 49 1.93 3.34 1.14
C LEU A 49 2.85 3.91 0.04
N HIS A 50 2.92 3.24 -1.11
CA HIS A 50 3.82 3.63 -2.20
C HIS A 50 3.28 4.81 -3.05
N GLY A 51 4.15 5.36 -3.91
CA GLY A 51 3.79 6.44 -4.83
C GLY A 51 3.07 5.98 -6.11
N ALA A 52 2.69 6.93 -6.96
CA ALA A 52 2.09 6.65 -8.26
C ALA A 52 3.04 5.82 -9.14
N TYR A 53 2.51 4.81 -9.83
CA TYR A 53 3.28 3.90 -10.69
C TYR A 53 4.39 3.10 -9.98
N MET A 54 4.39 3.11 -8.64
CA MET A 54 5.31 2.32 -7.82
C MET A 54 4.67 1.00 -7.37
N ASN A 55 5.46 0.19 -6.70
CA ASN A 55 5.10 -1.09 -6.09
C ASN A 55 6.03 -1.35 -4.89
N ILE A 56 5.81 -2.44 -4.16
CA ILE A 56 6.60 -2.76 -2.95
C ILE A 56 8.13 -2.78 -3.24
N PRO A 57 8.63 -3.48 -4.28
CA PRO A 57 10.07 -3.46 -4.61
C PRO A 57 10.66 -2.06 -4.83
N THR A 58 9.92 -1.15 -5.47
CA THR A 58 10.41 0.20 -5.76
C THR A 58 10.51 1.12 -4.53
N MET A 59 9.96 0.71 -3.38
CA MET A 59 10.15 1.43 -2.11
C MET A 59 11.57 1.27 -1.54
N GLY A 60 12.35 0.30 -2.07
CA GLY A 60 13.77 0.12 -1.76
C GLY A 60 14.04 -0.01 -0.26
N ASP A 61 15.06 0.69 0.23
CA ASP A 61 15.57 0.55 1.60
C ASP A 61 14.62 1.06 2.69
N ILE A 62 13.52 1.74 2.33
CA ILE A 62 12.53 2.24 3.30
C ILE A 62 11.92 1.07 4.10
N ILE A 63 11.49 0.01 3.40
CA ILE A 63 10.84 -1.15 4.03
C ILE A 63 11.79 -1.87 4.99
N PRO A 64 12.99 -2.32 4.60
CA PRO A 64 13.90 -3.01 5.52
C PRO A 64 14.40 -2.10 6.66
N ALA A 65 14.53 -0.79 6.44
CA ALA A 65 14.88 0.14 7.51
C ALA A 65 13.78 0.25 8.58
N LEU A 66 12.51 0.34 8.17
CA LEU A 66 11.38 0.37 9.10
C LEU A 66 11.19 -0.99 9.81
N ALA A 67 11.37 -2.09 9.08
CA ALA A 67 11.25 -3.46 9.59
C ALA A 67 12.28 -3.80 10.67
N ALA A 68 13.34 -2.99 10.84
CA ALA A 68 14.30 -3.13 11.92
C ALA A 68 13.69 -2.84 13.31
N SER A 69 12.59 -2.10 13.39
CA SER A 69 11.92 -1.77 14.67
C SER A 69 10.39 -1.86 14.66
N HIS A 70 9.75 -2.06 13.50
CA HIS A 70 8.31 -2.14 13.36
C HIS A 70 7.87 -3.44 12.69
N THR A 71 6.60 -3.81 12.86
CA THR A 71 5.94 -4.77 11.99
C THR A 71 5.40 -4.01 10.78
N VAL A 72 6.09 -4.09 9.65
CA VAL A 72 5.76 -3.37 8.42
C VAL A 72 4.73 -4.16 7.60
N TYR A 73 3.63 -3.50 7.28
CA TYR A 73 2.61 -3.94 6.32
C TYR A 73 2.75 -3.07 5.07
N ALA A 74 3.51 -3.53 4.08
CA ALA A 74 3.64 -2.82 2.81
C ALA A 74 2.55 -3.31 1.85
N ILE A 75 1.70 -2.42 1.36
CA ILE A 75 0.58 -2.77 0.47
C ILE A 75 0.86 -2.33 -0.96
N GLU A 76 0.14 -2.89 -1.92
CA GLU A 76 0.06 -2.36 -3.28
C GLU A 76 -1.36 -1.85 -3.55
N PHE A 77 -1.48 -0.58 -3.92
CA PHE A 77 -2.76 0.08 -4.19
C PHE A 77 -3.48 -0.51 -5.41
N GLN A 78 -4.75 -0.14 -5.61
CA GLN A 78 -5.54 -0.52 -6.79
C GLN A 78 -4.71 -0.38 -8.08
N GLY A 79 -4.63 -1.47 -8.85
CA GLY A 79 -3.90 -1.54 -10.11
C GLY A 79 -2.37 -1.46 -10.00
N HIS A 80 -1.79 -1.34 -8.82
CA HIS A 80 -0.34 -1.30 -8.68
C HIS A 80 0.23 -2.67 -8.31
N GLY A 81 1.42 -2.96 -8.84
CA GLY A 81 2.13 -4.21 -8.57
C GLY A 81 1.25 -5.43 -8.89
N ARG A 82 0.95 -6.22 -7.86
CA ARG A 82 0.20 -7.48 -7.91
C ARG A 82 -1.27 -7.33 -7.50
N THR A 83 -1.69 -6.13 -7.07
CA THR A 83 -3.10 -5.83 -6.82
C THR A 83 -3.80 -5.60 -8.16
N GLU A 84 -4.87 -6.36 -8.41
CA GLU A 84 -5.65 -6.21 -9.64
C GLU A 84 -6.30 -4.83 -9.72
N ASP A 85 -6.35 -4.25 -10.92
CA ASP A 85 -7.12 -3.04 -11.17
C ASP A 85 -8.60 -3.39 -11.37
N ILE A 86 -9.49 -2.57 -10.82
CA ILE A 86 -10.93 -2.75 -10.90
C ILE A 86 -11.58 -1.58 -11.63
N ASP A 87 -12.82 -1.74 -12.07
CA ASP A 87 -13.57 -0.67 -12.74
C ASP A 87 -14.13 0.36 -11.75
N ARG A 88 -13.23 1.00 -11.01
CA ARG A 88 -13.50 2.08 -10.05
C ARG A 88 -12.48 3.21 -10.24
N PRO A 89 -12.89 4.49 -10.18
CA PRO A 89 -11.94 5.59 -10.21
C PRO A 89 -10.88 5.49 -9.11
N ILE A 90 -9.63 5.81 -9.45
CA ILE A 90 -8.56 5.98 -8.45
C ILE A 90 -8.64 7.41 -7.94
N THR A 91 -9.02 7.59 -6.68
CA THR A 91 -9.10 8.89 -6.00
C THR A 91 -8.43 8.76 -4.63
N TYR A 92 -7.88 9.83 -4.07
CA TYR A 92 -7.25 9.73 -2.75
C TYR A 92 -8.20 9.28 -1.63
N PRO A 93 -9.48 9.69 -1.58
CA PRO A 93 -10.45 9.12 -0.64
C PRO A 93 -10.65 7.62 -0.84
N ASN A 94 -10.82 7.14 -2.08
CA ASN A 94 -10.95 5.71 -2.34
C ASN A 94 -9.71 4.93 -1.90
N LEU A 95 -8.51 5.46 -2.14
CA LEU A 95 -7.25 4.84 -1.69
C LEU A 95 -7.13 4.82 -0.17
N ALA A 96 -7.64 5.85 0.53
CA ALA A 96 -7.68 5.89 1.99
C ALA A 96 -8.68 4.86 2.55
N ASP A 97 -9.88 4.76 1.97
CA ASP A 97 -10.88 3.76 2.34
C ASP A 97 -10.34 2.33 2.16
N ASP A 98 -9.64 2.06 1.06
CA ASP A 98 -8.99 0.76 0.85
C ASP A 98 -7.97 0.43 1.94
N VAL A 99 -7.21 1.42 2.43
CA VAL A 99 -6.27 1.22 3.54
C VAL A 99 -7.02 0.95 4.84
N ALA A 100 -8.09 1.68 5.12
CA ALA A 100 -8.90 1.48 6.33
C ALA A 100 -9.54 0.08 6.38
N ASP A 101 -10.06 -0.40 5.24
CA ASP A 101 -10.66 -1.73 5.08
C ASP A 101 -9.60 -2.84 5.09
N PHE A 102 -8.44 -2.59 4.46
CA PHE A 102 -7.27 -3.48 4.60
C PHE A 102 -6.91 -3.67 6.07
N MET A 103 -6.80 -2.59 6.83
CA MET A 103 -6.47 -2.61 8.25
C MET A 103 -7.49 -3.44 9.04
N ASP A 104 -8.79 -3.32 8.78
CA ASP A 104 -9.80 -4.18 9.40
C ASP A 104 -9.63 -5.65 9.03
N ALA A 105 -9.42 -5.92 7.73
CA ALA A 105 -9.30 -7.28 7.22
C ALA A 105 -8.09 -8.03 7.78
N VAL A 106 -6.99 -7.33 8.10
CA VAL A 106 -5.80 -7.92 8.73
C VAL A 106 -5.76 -7.78 10.25
N GLY A 107 -6.79 -7.18 10.87
CA GLY A 107 -6.92 -7.05 12.32
C GLY A 107 -6.09 -5.94 12.96
N LEU A 108 -5.73 -4.91 12.19
CA LEU A 108 -5.05 -3.69 12.67
C LEU A 108 -6.07 -2.63 13.06
N ALA A 109 -6.37 -2.51 14.35
CA ALA A 109 -7.26 -1.47 14.84
C ALA A 109 -6.67 -0.06 14.67
N LYS A 110 -5.35 0.08 14.84
CA LYS A 110 -4.60 1.33 14.73
C LYS A 110 -3.14 1.04 14.36
N ALA A 111 -2.52 1.87 13.52
CA ALA A 111 -1.12 1.72 13.11
C ALA A 111 -0.45 3.07 12.79
N ASP A 112 0.88 3.09 12.80
CA ASP A 112 1.63 4.16 12.14
C ASP A 112 1.47 4.04 10.63
N ILE A 113 1.54 5.17 9.92
CA ILE A 113 1.39 5.24 8.48
C ILE A 113 2.60 5.95 7.90
N PHE A 114 3.29 5.31 6.96
CA PHE A 114 4.27 5.96 6.10
C PHE A 114 3.70 6.04 4.69
N GLY A 115 3.59 7.25 4.15
CA GLY A 115 3.19 7.48 2.77
C GLY A 115 4.25 8.23 1.97
N TYR A 116 4.43 7.83 0.71
CA TYR A 116 5.29 8.52 -0.25
C TYR A 116 4.49 9.00 -1.46
N SER A 117 4.57 10.30 -1.79
CA SER A 117 3.89 10.91 -2.94
C SER A 117 2.38 10.63 -2.93
N MET A 118 1.85 9.90 -3.91
CA MET A 118 0.45 9.43 -3.93
C MET A 118 0.05 8.75 -2.61
N GLY A 119 0.90 7.90 -2.05
CA GLY A 119 0.66 7.24 -0.76
C GLY A 119 0.66 8.21 0.42
N ALA A 120 1.38 9.33 0.33
CA ALA A 120 1.33 10.38 1.35
C ALA A 120 0.01 11.17 1.29
N ALA A 121 -0.49 11.46 0.09
CA ALA A 121 -1.81 12.07 -0.09
C ALA A 121 -2.94 11.14 0.38
N ALA A 122 -2.87 9.84 0.05
CA ALA A 122 -3.80 8.84 0.58
C ALA A 122 -3.71 8.72 2.10
N GLY A 123 -2.50 8.75 2.67
CA GLY A 123 -2.29 8.74 4.13
C GLY A 123 -2.87 9.96 4.85
N LEU A 124 -2.82 11.14 4.22
CA LEU A 124 -3.49 12.35 4.73
C LEU A 124 -5.01 12.19 4.73
N TRP A 125 -5.59 11.67 3.65
CA TRP A 125 -7.02 11.36 3.59
C TRP A 125 -7.43 10.31 4.62
N LEU A 126 -6.62 9.26 4.83
CA LEU A 126 -6.86 8.27 5.88
C LEU A 126 -6.91 8.90 7.27
N ALA A 127 -6.04 9.87 7.56
CA ALA A 127 -6.03 10.57 8.84
C ALA A 127 -7.22 11.53 9.02
N ILE A 128 -7.83 12.00 7.92
CA ILE A 128 -9.03 12.85 7.93
C ILE A 128 -10.29 12.02 8.09
N ASP A 129 -10.45 10.98 7.26
CA ASP A 129 -11.69 10.21 7.15
C ASP A 129 -11.76 9.07 8.18
N HIS A 130 -10.61 8.52 8.59
CA HIS A 130 -10.50 7.39 9.53
C HIS A 130 -9.47 7.67 10.65
N PRO A 131 -9.59 8.79 11.38
CA PRO A 131 -8.58 9.23 12.35
C PRO A 131 -8.31 8.22 13.46
N GLU A 132 -9.27 7.35 13.79
CA GLU A 132 -9.11 6.29 14.78
C GLU A 132 -8.13 5.19 14.36
N LYS A 133 -7.86 5.05 13.05
CA LYS A 133 -6.92 4.08 12.48
C LYS A 133 -5.48 4.55 12.52
N VAL A 134 -5.23 5.86 12.60
CA VAL A 134 -3.89 6.44 12.44
C VAL A 134 -3.27 6.81 13.79
N ASP A 135 -2.12 6.23 14.13
CA ASP A 135 -1.35 6.63 15.32
C ASP A 135 -0.41 7.80 15.02
N GLN A 136 0.55 7.59 14.12
CA GLN A 136 1.36 8.64 13.53
C GLN A 136 1.31 8.58 12.01
N LEU A 137 1.41 9.74 11.35
CA LEU A 137 1.52 9.83 9.90
C LEU A 137 2.85 10.49 9.52
N VAL A 138 3.64 9.77 8.72
CA VAL A 138 4.82 10.29 8.02
C VAL A 138 4.46 10.48 6.55
N ALA A 139 4.26 11.74 6.15
CA ALA A 139 3.95 12.12 4.78
C ALA A 139 5.20 12.64 4.06
N ALA A 140 5.69 11.90 3.06
CA ALA A 140 6.88 12.24 2.30
C ALA A 140 6.55 12.62 0.84
N SER A 141 7.22 13.64 0.31
CA SER A 141 7.09 14.07 -1.10
C SER A 141 5.66 14.42 -1.54
N VAL A 142 4.91 15.10 -0.68
CA VAL A 142 3.55 15.59 -0.97
C VAL A 142 3.45 17.07 -0.62
N SER A 143 2.63 17.80 -1.38
CA SER A 143 2.24 19.17 -1.05
C SER A 143 0.93 19.14 -0.27
N TYR A 144 0.78 20.00 0.73
CA TYR A 144 -0.53 20.22 1.34
C TYR A 144 -1.48 20.82 0.30
N ASP A 145 -1.10 21.89 -0.40
CA ASP A 145 -1.93 22.50 -1.42
C ASP A 145 -1.24 22.42 -2.79
N MET A 146 -2.02 22.38 -3.87
CA MET A 146 -1.44 22.34 -5.22
C MET A 146 -0.56 23.56 -5.55
N ALA A 147 -0.79 24.71 -4.94
CA ALA A 147 0.07 25.89 -5.04
C ALA A 147 1.46 25.68 -4.41
N GLY A 148 1.62 24.68 -3.53
CA GLY A 148 2.91 24.25 -2.99
C GLY A 148 3.70 23.35 -3.93
N SER A 149 3.10 22.88 -5.03
CA SER A 149 3.75 21.97 -5.97
C SER A 149 4.78 22.68 -6.85
N GLN A 150 5.79 21.93 -7.29
CA GLN A 150 6.82 22.47 -8.18
C GLN A 150 6.20 22.96 -9.49
N PRO A 151 6.56 24.14 -10.01
CA PRO A 151 6.00 24.67 -11.26
C PRO A 151 6.11 23.70 -12.43
N ALA A 152 7.24 23.00 -12.55
CA ALA A 152 7.46 22.00 -13.59
C ALA A 152 6.48 20.81 -13.51
N PHE A 153 6.04 20.43 -12.29
CA PHE A 153 5.04 19.39 -12.11
C PHE A 153 3.65 19.89 -12.55
N LEU A 154 3.28 21.12 -12.14
CA LEU A 154 2.03 21.76 -12.54
C LEU A 154 1.92 21.94 -14.07
N GLU A 155 3.02 22.29 -14.74
CA GLU A 155 3.09 22.40 -16.20
C GLU A 155 3.01 21.04 -16.91
N MET A 156 3.44 19.96 -16.25
CA MET A 156 3.42 18.60 -16.81
C MET A 156 2.02 17.98 -16.80
N ILE A 157 1.24 18.15 -15.71
CA ILE A 157 -0.10 17.55 -15.55
C ILE A 157 -1.00 17.68 -16.81
N PRO A 158 -1.24 18.90 -17.36
CA PRO A 158 -2.15 19.05 -18.50
C PRO A 158 -1.62 18.45 -19.82
N THR A 159 -0.35 18.05 -19.86
CA THR A 159 0.28 17.41 -21.03
C THR A 159 0.27 15.89 -20.96
N MET A 160 -0.10 15.31 -19.81
CA MET A 160 -0.08 13.87 -19.59
C MET A 160 -1.07 13.18 -20.52
N VAL A 161 -0.56 12.23 -21.29
CA VAL A 161 -1.35 11.32 -22.13
C VAL A 161 -0.81 9.89 -21.97
N PRO A 162 -1.64 8.85 -22.13
CA PRO A 162 -1.20 7.48 -21.93
C PRO A 162 0.03 7.09 -22.75
N GLU A 163 0.18 7.65 -23.95
CA GLU A 163 1.31 7.41 -24.86
C GLU A 163 2.67 7.78 -24.25
N MET A 164 2.73 8.67 -23.27
CA MET A 164 3.97 9.00 -22.56
C MET A 164 4.46 7.87 -21.65
N PHE A 165 3.56 6.97 -21.26
CA PHE A 165 3.83 5.87 -20.33
C PHE A 165 4.04 4.53 -21.08
N ILE A 166 3.56 4.42 -22.32
CA ILE A 166 3.77 3.22 -23.15
C ILE A 166 5.25 3.11 -23.53
N GLY A 167 5.82 1.91 -23.35
CA GLY A 167 7.22 1.57 -23.56
C GLY A 167 8.15 2.11 -22.46
N SER A 168 7.59 2.63 -21.36
CA SER A 168 8.36 3.12 -20.23
C SER A 168 8.71 2.00 -19.24
N PRO A 169 9.69 2.22 -18.35
CA PRO A 169 9.95 1.30 -17.24
C PRO A 169 8.72 1.01 -16.34
N MET A 170 7.73 1.92 -16.33
CA MET A 170 6.48 1.71 -15.58
C MET A 170 5.62 0.61 -16.24
N GLU A 171 5.58 0.56 -17.58
CA GLU A 171 4.89 -0.51 -18.30
C GLU A 171 5.65 -1.84 -18.17
N ASP A 172 6.97 -1.81 -18.16
CA ASP A 172 7.78 -3.02 -17.94
C ASP A 172 7.50 -3.62 -16.55
N ALA A 173 7.46 -2.78 -15.51
CA ALA A 173 7.09 -3.20 -14.16
C ALA A 173 5.64 -3.69 -14.08
N TRP A 174 4.70 -3.05 -14.79
CA TRP A 174 3.32 -3.54 -14.91
C TRP A 174 3.29 -4.95 -15.50
N LYS A 175 3.98 -5.19 -16.62
CA LYS A 175 4.01 -6.50 -17.28
C LYS A 175 4.65 -7.59 -16.41
N GLU A 176 5.55 -7.20 -15.51
CA GLU A 176 6.19 -8.13 -14.58
C GLU A 176 5.24 -8.57 -13.45
N TYR A 177 4.44 -7.65 -12.91
CA TYR A 177 3.70 -7.89 -11.66
C TYR A 177 2.18 -7.96 -11.79
N ALA A 178 1.58 -7.23 -12.73
CA ALA A 178 0.14 -7.06 -12.80
C ALA A 178 -0.57 -8.38 -13.14
N PRO A 179 -1.67 -8.72 -12.43
CA PRO A 179 -2.48 -9.90 -12.76
C PRO A 179 -3.01 -9.91 -14.21
N ASN A 180 -3.32 -8.72 -14.73
CA ASN A 180 -3.72 -8.50 -16.11
C ASN A 180 -2.68 -7.66 -16.87
N PRO A 181 -1.77 -8.28 -17.64
CA PRO A 181 -0.69 -7.56 -18.34
C PRO A 181 -1.20 -6.63 -19.45
N ASP A 182 -2.42 -6.85 -19.96
CA ASP A 182 -3.02 -6.03 -21.02
C ASP A 182 -3.77 -4.79 -20.48
N GLY A 183 -3.85 -4.64 -19.14
CA GLY A 183 -4.62 -3.59 -18.47
C GLY A 183 -3.91 -2.23 -18.28
N PHE A 184 -2.69 -2.07 -18.77
CA PHE A 184 -1.87 -0.89 -18.44
C PHE A 184 -2.45 0.43 -18.93
N ARG A 185 -2.97 0.49 -20.17
CA ARG A 185 -3.53 1.74 -20.71
C ARG A 185 -4.73 2.24 -19.88
N PRO A 186 -5.78 1.44 -19.61
CA PRO A 186 -6.89 1.86 -18.76
C PRO A 186 -6.44 2.32 -17.37
N PHE A 187 -5.46 1.63 -16.78
CA PHE A 187 -4.86 2.05 -15.52
C PHE A 187 -4.20 3.43 -15.61
N VAL A 188 -3.37 3.67 -16.64
CA VAL A 188 -2.74 4.98 -16.87
C VAL A 188 -3.79 6.07 -17.09
N GLU A 189 -4.88 5.79 -17.80
CA GLU A 189 -5.98 6.75 -17.98
C GLU A 189 -6.62 7.14 -16.63
N ARG A 190 -6.83 6.18 -15.71
CA ARG A 190 -7.32 6.45 -14.35
C ARG A 190 -6.30 7.23 -13.52
N MET A 191 -5.02 6.90 -13.61
CA MET A 191 -3.95 7.62 -12.91
C MET A 191 -3.80 9.05 -13.40
N ILE A 192 -3.89 9.30 -14.71
CA ILE A 192 -3.90 10.66 -15.25
C ILE A 192 -5.12 11.42 -14.74
N ALA A 193 -6.28 10.77 -14.64
CA ALA A 193 -7.47 11.41 -14.06
C ALA A 193 -7.23 11.81 -12.58
N LEU A 194 -6.57 10.97 -11.77
CA LEU A 194 -6.18 11.31 -10.40
C LEU A 194 -5.32 12.58 -10.33
N GLU A 195 -4.34 12.74 -11.23
CA GLU A 195 -3.45 13.92 -11.25
C GLU A 195 -4.18 15.24 -11.58
N HIS A 196 -5.37 15.15 -12.17
CA HIS A 196 -6.23 16.32 -12.44
C HIS A 196 -7.17 16.65 -11.29
N GLU A 197 -7.28 15.78 -10.28
CA GLU A 197 -8.05 16.07 -9.07
C GLU A 197 -7.25 17.04 -8.19
N PRO A 198 -7.85 18.17 -7.76
CA PRO A 198 -7.18 19.06 -6.82
C PRO A 198 -6.94 18.33 -5.50
N LEU A 199 -5.76 18.53 -4.90
CA LEU A 199 -5.53 18.23 -3.48
C LEU A 199 -6.39 19.19 -2.64
N ALA A 200 -7.65 18.83 -2.45
CA ALA A 200 -8.65 19.57 -1.69
C ALA A 200 -9.07 18.73 -0.48
N TRP A 201 -8.39 18.93 0.64
CA TRP A 201 -8.87 18.48 1.94
C TRP A 201 -10.15 19.29 2.21
N GLY A 202 -11.29 18.65 2.45
CA GLY A 202 -12.61 19.31 2.43
C GLY A 202 -12.72 20.58 3.28
N ASP A 203 -13.80 21.35 3.14
CA ASP A 203 -14.00 22.68 3.77
C ASP A 203 -13.77 22.75 5.30
N GLU A 204 -13.70 21.59 5.98
CA GLU A 204 -13.48 21.46 7.42
C GLU A 204 -11.99 21.33 7.82
N VAL A 205 -11.04 21.31 6.86
CA VAL A 205 -9.58 21.21 7.06
C VAL A 205 -8.87 22.54 6.82
#